data_AF-A0A6J3KUM3-F1
#
_entry.id   AF-A0A6J3KUM3-F1
#
_cell.length_a   1.000
_cell.length_b   1.000
_cell.length_c   1.000
_cell.angle_alpha   90.00
_cell.angle_beta   90.00
_cell.angle_gamma   90.00
#
_symmetry.space_group_name_H-M   'P 1'
#
loop_
_entity.id
_entity.type
_entity.pdbx_description
1 polymer ?
#
loop_
_entity_poly.entity_id
_entity_poly.type
_entity_poly.pdbx_seq_one_letter_code
_entity_poly.pdbx_strand_id
1 'polypeptide(L)'
;MVEVRKENYVCDKPMVLVDYKRGKRAIDLSDQTIAYSTPRRRTLKWYIKLALELLLNTSISNAMILSKQATKTKIKVSDFRMALAMHLTQCYSPEQSNILIRQRLPHEMQKKEGQAYLARKFCREWYKKMLNN
;
A
#
# COMPACT_ATOMS: atom_id res chain seq x y z
N MET A 1 0.00 30.18 32.62
CA MET A 1 1.05 29.96 31.60
C MET A 1 1.82 28.71 31.99
N VAL A 2 2.35 27.96 31.03
CA VAL A 2 3.13 26.72 31.24
C VAL A 2 4.42 26.82 30.45
N GLU A 3 5.53 26.53 31.10
CA GLU A 3 6.85 26.47 30.48
C GLU A 3 6.91 25.28 29.52
N VAL A 4 7.22 25.54 28.24
CA VAL A 4 7.42 24.50 27.22
C VAL A 4 8.84 24.57 26.71
N ARG A 5 9.63 23.54 27.00
CA ARG A 5 10.98 23.36 26.46
C ARG A 5 10.93 22.85 25.02
N LYS A 6 11.63 23.54 24.13
CA LYS A 6 11.98 23.08 22.79
C LYS A 6 13.48 22.84 22.71
N GLU A 7 13.93 22.21 21.62
CA GLU A 7 15.32 21.80 21.40
C GLU A 7 16.34 22.93 21.62
N ASN A 8 16.01 24.16 21.21
CA ASN A 8 16.93 25.30 21.27
C ASN A 8 16.52 26.43 22.23
N TYR A 9 15.32 26.37 22.84
CA TYR A 9 14.83 27.44 23.73
C TYR A 9 13.66 27.02 24.61
N VAL A 10 13.42 27.82 25.64
CA VAL A 10 12.28 27.71 26.55
C VAL A 10 11.26 28.80 26.21
N CYS A 11 9.97 28.46 26.17
CA CYS A 11 8.90 29.41 25.91
C CYS A 11 7.67 29.17 26.78
N ASP A 12 7.06 30.22 27.30
CA ASP A 12 5.81 30.14 28.04
C ASP A 12 4.62 30.13 27.10
N LYS A 13 3.72 29.17 27.29
CA LYS A 13 2.48 29.04 26.51
C LYS A 13 1.26 29.02 27.41
N PRO A 14 0.10 29.47 26.94
CA PRO A 14 -1.16 29.24 27.62
C PRO A 14 -1.42 27.75 27.77
N MET A 15 -1.94 27.31 28.92
CA MET A 15 -2.24 25.90 29.19
C MET A 15 -3.19 25.32 28.13
N VAL A 16 -4.24 26.08 27.78
CA VAL A 16 -5.20 25.72 26.71
C VAL A 16 -4.51 25.39 25.38
N LEU A 17 -3.45 26.14 25.01
CA LEU A 17 -2.72 25.90 23.77
C LEU A 17 -1.87 24.62 23.84
N VAL A 18 -1.33 24.31 25.02
CA VAL A 18 -0.56 23.08 25.26
C VAL A 18 -1.47 21.86 25.19
N ASP A 19 -2.62 21.92 25.86
CA ASP A 19 -3.59 20.83 25.88
C ASP A 19 -4.19 20.57 24.50
N TYR A 20 -4.53 21.63 23.77
CA TYR A 20 -4.99 21.50 22.38
C TYR A 20 -3.96 20.78 21.50
N LYS A 21 -2.68 21.21 21.57
CA LYS A 21 -1.60 20.56 20.79
C LYS A 21 -1.41 19.11 21.21
N ARG A 22 -1.52 18.80 22.50
CA ARG A 22 -1.44 17.44 23.01
C ARG A 22 -2.58 16.57 22.48
N GLY A 23 -3.80 17.09 22.44
CA GLY A 23 -4.97 16.39 21.91
C GLY A 23 -4.87 16.12 20.40
N LYS A 24 -4.48 17.12 19.61
CA LYS A 24 -4.35 16.97 18.15
C LYS A 24 -3.23 16.01 17.74
N ARG A 25 -2.14 15.93 18.52
CA ARG A 25 -0.94 15.14 18.21
C ARG A 25 -1.23 13.67 17.89
N ALA A 26 -2.25 13.08 18.49
CA ALA A 26 -2.59 11.67 18.25
C ALA A 26 -2.94 11.38 16.79
N ILE A 27 -3.69 12.30 16.16
CA ILE A 27 -4.10 12.19 14.75
C ILE A 27 -2.87 12.35 13.85
N ASP A 28 -2.08 13.40 14.08
CA ASP A 28 -0.87 13.68 13.30
C ASP A 28 0.13 12.49 13.35
N LEU A 29 0.29 11.86 14.53
CA LEU A 29 1.13 10.68 14.70
C LEU A 29 0.61 9.45 13.96
N SER A 30 -0.71 9.23 13.97
CA SER A 30 -1.35 8.15 13.23
C SER A 30 -1.10 8.31 11.72
N ASP A 31 -1.36 9.50 11.19
CA ASP A 31 -1.17 9.84 9.79
C ASP A 31 0.31 9.69 9.37
N GLN A 32 1.24 10.16 10.21
CA GLN A 32 2.67 10.00 9.98
C GLN A 32 3.07 8.53 9.92
N THR A 33 2.59 7.71 10.86
CA THR A 33 2.90 6.27 10.94
C THR A 33 2.40 5.52 9.70
N ILE A 34 1.20 5.89 9.23
CA ILE A 34 0.61 5.35 8.01
C ILE A 34 1.45 5.76 6.80
N ALA A 35 1.77 7.05 6.66
CA ALA A 35 2.48 7.60 5.50
C ALA A 35 3.84 6.94 5.24
N TYR A 36 4.58 6.58 6.29
CA TYR A 36 5.89 5.91 6.14
C TYR A 36 5.80 4.45 5.65
N SER A 37 4.61 3.85 5.62
CA SER A 37 4.45 2.44 5.26
C SER A 37 3.34 2.16 4.23
N THR A 38 2.70 3.20 3.66
CA THR A 38 1.57 3.08 2.73
C THR A 38 1.93 2.27 1.47
N PRO A 39 1.14 1.23 1.10
CA PRO A 39 1.27 0.51 -0.17
C PRO A 39 0.70 1.31 -1.35
N ARG A 40 1.04 2.60 -1.47
CA ARG A 40 0.42 3.53 -2.43
C ARG A 40 0.76 3.13 -3.85
N ARG A 41 -0.23 2.66 -4.61
CA ARG A 41 -0.11 2.34 -6.04
C ARG A 41 -0.72 3.45 -6.89
N ARG A 42 -0.10 3.76 -8.03
CA ARG A 42 -0.68 4.67 -9.03
C ARG A 42 -1.94 4.02 -9.61
N THR A 43 -3.11 4.48 -9.19
CA THR A 43 -4.42 3.97 -9.63
C THR A 43 -5.30 5.11 -10.08
N LEU A 44 -6.00 4.95 -11.21
CA LEU A 44 -6.88 6.00 -11.78
C LEU A 44 -8.25 6.10 -11.08
N LYS A 45 -8.66 5.05 -10.36
CA LYS A 45 -9.97 4.95 -9.72
C LYS A 45 -9.88 5.28 -8.23
N TRP A 46 -10.56 6.35 -7.81
CA TRP A 46 -10.49 6.89 -6.44
C TRP A 46 -10.98 5.90 -5.37
N TYR A 47 -12.00 5.10 -5.68
CA TYR A 47 -12.58 4.14 -4.74
C TYR A 47 -11.62 2.99 -4.41
N ILE A 48 -10.77 2.58 -5.36
CA ILE A 48 -9.72 1.57 -5.12
C ILE A 48 -8.68 2.13 -4.16
N LYS A 49 -8.29 3.40 -4.34
CA LYS A 49 -7.38 4.07 -3.41
C LYS A 49 -7.98 4.10 -2.00
N LEU A 50 -9.26 4.44 -1.85
CA LEU A 50 -9.94 4.44 -0.56
C LEU A 50 -9.96 3.04 0.07
N ALA A 51 -10.29 2.00 -0.70
CA ALA A 51 -10.31 0.62 -0.22
C ALA A 51 -8.92 0.17 0.27
N LEU A 52 -7.85 0.49 -0.47
CA LEU A 52 -6.48 0.17 -0.06
C LEU A 52 -6.07 0.89 1.22
N GLU A 53 -6.43 2.17 1.38
CA GLU A 53 -6.15 2.91 2.62
C GLU A 53 -6.90 2.28 3.82
N LEU A 54 -8.18 1.98 3.67
CA LEU A 54 -8.98 1.37 4.74
C LEU A 54 -8.47 -0.04 5.10
N LEU A 55 -8.21 -0.88 4.11
CA LEU A 55 -7.88 -2.30 4.30
C LEU A 55 -6.41 -2.56 4.61
N LEU A 56 -5.47 -1.73 4.16
CA LEU A 56 -4.04 -1.98 4.34
C LEU A 56 -3.38 -1.01 5.32
N ASN A 57 -3.98 0.16 5.58
CA ASN A 57 -3.44 1.10 6.55
C ASN A 57 -4.27 1.14 7.82
N THR A 58 -5.57 1.46 7.74
CA THR A 58 -6.40 1.63 8.94
C THR A 58 -6.59 0.32 9.70
N SER A 59 -7.08 -0.73 9.02
CA SER A 59 -7.33 -2.03 9.65
C SER A 59 -6.05 -2.68 10.20
N ILE A 60 -4.95 -2.66 9.43
CA ILE A 60 -3.66 -3.25 9.85
C ILE A 60 -3.08 -2.50 11.04
N SER A 61 -3.18 -1.17 11.07
CA SER A 61 -2.73 -0.37 12.21
C SER A 61 -3.53 -0.69 13.47
N ASN A 62 -4.85 -0.81 13.35
CA ASN A 62 -5.72 -1.21 14.46
C ASN A 62 -5.43 -2.63 14.94
N ALA A 63 -5.25 -3.58 14.03
CA ALA A 63 -4.86 -4.96 14.35
C ALA A 63 -3.50 -5.01 15.07
N MET A 64 -2.55 -4.19 14.65
CA MET A 64 -1.24 -4.07 15.32
C MET A 64 -1.39 -3.53 16.74
N ILE A 65 -2.24 -2.52 16.96
CA ILE A 65 -2.51 -1.98 18.30
C ILE A 65 -3.13 -3.06 19.19
N LEU A 66 -4.13 -3.79 18.70
CA LEU A 66 -4.75 -4.90 19.43
C LEU A 66 -3.73 -6.01 19.74
N SER A 67 -2.88 -6.38 18.78
CA SER A 67 -1.82 -7.37 18.98
C SER A 67 -0.82 -6.92 20.05
N LYS A 68 -0.42 -5.63 20.04
CA LYS A 68 0.45 -5.06 21.09
C LYS A 68 -0.22 -5.12 22.47
N GLN A 69 -1.52 -4.85 22.55
CA GLN A 69 -2.27 -4.90 23.80
C GLN A 69 -2.38 -6.34 24.34
N ALA A 70 -2.66 -7.30 23.46
CA ALA A 70 -2.81 -8.72 23.82
C ALA A 70 -1.48 -9.37 24.22
N THR A 71 -0.42 -9.18 23.43
CA THR A 71 0.86 -9.88 23.63
C THR A 71 1.84 -9.08 24.50
N LYS A 72 1.57 -7.79 24.76
CA LYS A 72 2.47 -6.85 25.46
C LYS A 72 3.87 -6.72 24.84
N THR A 73 4.04 -7.17 23.60
CA THR A 73 5.31 -7.12 22.86
C THR A 73 5.42 -5.87 22.01
N LYS A 74 6.63 -5.31 21.95
CA LYS A 74 6.96 -4.22 21.03
C LYS A 74 7.40 -4.79 19.68
N ILE A 75 6.55 -4.64 18.67
CA ILE A 75 6.85 -5.03 17.29
C ILE A 75 6.92 -3.76 16.43
N LYS A 76 7.87 -3.68 15.49
CA LYS A 76 7.96 -2.58 14.51
C LYS A 76 6.86 -2.71 13.46
N VAL A 77 6.43 -1.60 12.89
CA VAL A 77 5.35 -1.58 11.88
C VAL A 77 5.73 -2.42 10.65
N SER A 78 6.98 -2.34 10.20
CA SER A 78 7.54 -3.15 9.11
C SER A 78 7.40 -4.65 9.37
N ASP A 79 7.80 -5.08 10.56
CA ASP A 79 7.94 -6.49 10.92
C ASP A 79 6.56 -7.12 11.06
N PHE A 80 5.61 -6.39 11.66
CA PHE A 80 4.22 -6.81 11.74
C PHE A 80 3.58 -6.95 10.36
N ARG A 81 3.79 -5.98 9.47
CA ARG A 81 3.27 -6.02 8.09
C ARG A 81 3.89 -7.16 7.30
N MET A 82 5.19 -7.40 7.46
CA MET A 82 5.90 -8.51 6.82
C MET A 82 5.33 -9.85 7.28
N ALA A 83 5.23 -10.07 8.60
CA ALA A 83 4.68 -11.29 9.17
C ALA A 83 3.24 -11.55 8.69
N LEU A 84 2.40 -10.51 8.67
CA LEU A 84 1.04 -10.60 8.14
C LEU A 84 1.02 -10.95 6.65
N ALA A 85 1.87 -10.30 5.84
CA ALA A 85 1.97 -10.60 4.41
C ALA A 85 2.39 -12.05 4.18
N MET A 86 3.44 -12.54 4.86
CA MET A 86 3.90 -13.92 4.75
C MET A 86 2.81 -14.93 5.16
N HIS A 87 2.07 -14.63 6.23
CA HIS A 87 0.94 -15.46 6.67
C HIS A 87 -0.17 -15.54 5.62
N LEU A 88 -0.59 -14.39 5.08
CA LEU A 88 -1.68 -14.31 4.10
C LEU A 88 -1.31 -14.92 2.75
N THR A 89 -0.05 -14.80 2.34
CA THR A 89 0.43 -15.34 1.06
C THR A 89 0.98 -16.76 1.17
N GLN A 90 1.02 -17.33 2.37
CA GLN A 90 1.61 -18.65 2.66
C GLN A 90 3.07 -18.77 2.17
N CYS A 91 3.79 -17.64 2.12
CA CYS A 91 5.20 -17.60 1.76
C CYS A 91 6.07 -17.93 2.99
N TYR A 92 5.94 -19.14 3.54
CA TYR A 92 6.93 -19.69 4.46
C TYR A 92 8.02 -20.36 3.63
N SER A 93 9.25 -19.87 3.71
CA SER A 93 10.41 -20.57 3.13
C SER A 93 11.39 -20.93 4.24
N PRO A 94 11.54 -22.23 4.52
CA PRO A 94 12.84 -22.84 4.71
C PRO A 94 13.26 -23.65 3.47
N GLU A 95 12.47 -23.68 2.41
CA GLU A 95 12.90 -24.30 1.16
C GLU A 95 13.11 -23.22 0.12
N GLN A 96 14.29 -23.25 -0.50
CA GLN A 96 14.55 -22.64 -1.80
C GLN A 96 13.46 -23.15 -2.74
N SER A 97 12.31 -22.48 -2.74
CA SER A 97 11.35 -22.69 -3.81
C SER A 97 12.15 -22.38 -5.05
N ASN A 98 12.35 -23.37 -5.91
CA ASN A 98 12.58 -23.16 -7.31
C ASN A 98 11.38 -22.34 -7.79
N ILE A 99 11.38 -21.04 -7.49
CA ILE A 99 10.59 -20.07 -8.20
C ILE A 99 11.09 -20.33 -9.60
N LEU A 100 10.28 -21.03 -10.40
CA LEU A 100 10.41 -20.96 -11.84
C LEU A 100 10.30 -19.46 -12.09
N ILE A 101 11.45 -18.78 -12.12
CA ILE A 101 11.59 -17.44 -12.66
C ILE A 101 10.93 -17.65 -13.99
N ARG A 102 9.68 -17.16 -14.12
CA ARG A 102 8.93 -17.29 -15.35
C ARG A 102 9.83 -16.55 -16.31
N GLN A 103 10.62 -17.29 -17.08
CA GLN A 103 11.58 -16.69 -18.00
C GLN A 103 10.70 -15.76 -18.80
N ARG A 104 10.92 -14.45 -18.67
CA ARG A 104 10.25 -13.50 -19.54
C ARG A 104 10.81 -13.86 -20.90
N LEU A 105 10.12 -14.75 -21.61
CA LEU A 105 10.38 -15.02 -23.01
C LEU A 105 10.37 -13.63 -23.63
N PRO A 106 11.50 -13.15 -24.17
CA PRO A 106 11.52 -11.86 -24.80
C PRO A 106 10.40 -11.87 -25.85
N HIS A 107 9.42 -10.98 -25.68
CA HIS A 107 8.37 -10.84 -26.65
C HIS A 107 8.98 -10.16 -27.87
N GLU A 108 9.38 -10.95 -28.85
CA GLU A 108 9.85 -10.42 -30.11
C GLU A 108 8.66 -9.99 -30.95
N MET A 109 8.64 -8.72 -31.36
CA MET A 109 7.59 -8.20 -32.22
C MET A 109 7.76 -8.78 -33.62
N GLN A 110 7.10 -9.91 -33.90
CA GLN A 110 7.05 -10.46 -35.25
C GLN A 110 6.19 -9.58 -36.15
N LYS A 111 6.81 -8.99 -37.17
CA LYS A 111 6.06 -8.35 -38.26
C LYS A 111 5.38 -9.45 -39.06
N LYS A 112 4.05 -9.40 -39.16
CA LYS A 112 3.32 -10.22 -40.11
C LYS A 112 3.67 -9.77 -41.53
N GLU A 113 3.92 -10.73 -42.41
CA GLU A 113 4.15 -10.45 -43.81
C GLU A 113 2.89 -9.89 -44.48
N GLY A 114 3.10 -8.99 -45.45
CA GLY A 114 2.04 -8.33 -46.22
C GLY A 114 1.66 -6.93 -45.72
N GLN A 115 0.69 -6.32 -46.40
CA GLN A 115 0.20 -4.98 -46.05
C GLN A 115 -0.46 -5.01 -44.66
N ALA A 116 -0.02 -4.09 -43.79
CA ALA A 116 -0.45 -4.05 -42.39
C ALA A 116 -1.97 -3.97 -42.21
N TYR A 117 -2.68 -3.34 -43.15
CA TYR A 117 -4.14 -3.23 -43.16
C TYR A 117 -4.84 -4.59 -43.36
N LEU A 118 -4.27 -5.47 -44.18
CA LEU A 118 -4.82 -6.80 -44.48
C LEU A 118 -4.43 -7.83 -43.41
N ALA A 119 -3.20 -7.74 -42.90
CA ALA A 119 -2.66 -8.72 -41.96
C ALA A 119 -3.11 -8.52 -40.48
N ARG A 120 -3.50 -7.30 -40.12
CA ARG A 120 -3.97 -6.95 -38.77
C ARG A 120 -5.49 -7.12 -38.70
N LYS A 121 -5.97 -8.03 -37.85
CA LYS A 121 -7.40 -8.10 -37.50
C LYS A 121 -7.73 -6.88 -36.64
N PHE A 122 -8.43 -5.90 -37.21
CA PHE A 122 -8.96 -4.79 -36.45
C PHE A 122 -10.16 -5.27 -35.62
N CYS A 123 -10.30 -4.74 -34.41
CA CYS A 123 -11.38 -5.10 -33.48
C CYS A 123 -12.79 -4.98 -34.13
N ARG A 124 -12.95 -4.08 -35.11
CA ARG A 124 -14.18 -3.91 -35.90
C ARG A 124 -14.61 -5.16 -36.67
N GLU A 125 -13.67 -5.92 -37.24
CA GLU A 125 -13.97 -7.17 -37.95
C GLU A 125 -14.39 -8.28 -36.99
N TRP A 126 -13.81 -8.31 -35.79
CA TRP A 126 -14.16 -9.26 -34.75
C TRP A 126 -15.59 -9.02 -34.24
N TYR A 127 -15.98 -7.76 -34.04
CA TYR A 127 -17.37 -7.39 -33.70
C TYR A 127 -18.36 -7.70 -34.83
N LYS A 128 -18.00 -7.51 -36.10
CA LYS A 128 -18.84 -7.91 -37.24
C LYS A 128 -19.06 -9.43 -37.29
N LYS A 129 -18.05 -10.23 -36.95
CA LYS A 129 -18.20 -11.70 -36.87
C LYS A 129 -19.08 -12.16 -35.72
N MET A 130 -19.12 -11.42 -34.61
CA MET A 130 -20.02 -11.73 -33.48
C MET A 130 -21.49 -11.40 -33.77
N LEU A 131 -21.77 -10.45 -34.66
CA LEU A 131 -23.15 -10.07 -35.02
C LEU A 131 -23.77 -10.96 -36.10
N ASN A 132 -22.96 -11.75 -36.80
CA ASN A 132 -23.40 -12.63 -37.89
C ASN A 132 -23.42 -14.12 -37.50
N ASN A 133 -23.36 -14.42 -36.20
CA ASN A 133 -23.47 -15.77 -35.63
C ASN A 133 -24.76 -15.91 -34.83
#